data_AF-A0A5N6P051-F1
#
_entry.id   AF-A0A5N6P051-F1
#
_cell.length_a   1.000
_cell.length_b   1.000
_cell.length_c   1.000
_cell.angle_alpha   90.00
_cell.angle_beta   90.00
_cell.angle_gamma   90.00
#
_symmetry.space_group_name_H-M   'P 1'
#
loop_
_entity.id
_entity.type
_entity.pdbx_description
1 polymer ?
#
loop_
_entity_poly.entity_id
_entity_poly.type
_entity_poly.pdbx_seq_one_letter_code
_entity_poly.pdbx_strand_id
1 'polypeptide(L)'
;MNNLVYLEAIIKESLRLHPVLPLSVPHESIQDCVVGGFNIPKGTRLIADECAPVIHALHEMRLTLASLIQQFELQTPSNEPVDMSESFGITVSKQMPLEVLLAPRLTRDMYGLGP
;
A
#
# COMPACT_ATOMS: atom_id res chain seq x y z
N MET A 1 14.65 10.95 6.22
CA MET A 1 14.07 10.01 7.21
C MET A 1 14.83 8.68 7.14
N ASN A 2 16.08 8.65 7.61
CA ASN A 2 16.97 7.47 7.42
C ASN A 2 17.06 6.58 8.66
N ASN A 3 16.35 6.94 9.75
CA ASN A 3 16.42 6.25 11.05
C ASN A 3 15.11 5.54 11.45
N LEU A 4 14.08 5.56 10.60
CA LEU A 4 12.79 4.91 10.87
C LEU A 4 12.73 3.51 10.24
N VAL A 5 13.69 2.67 10.61
CA VAL A 5 13.87 1.33 10.02
C VAL A 5 12.61 0.48 10.17
N TYR A 6 11.94 0.55 11.33
CA TYR A 6 10.69 -0.17 11.58
C TYR A 6 9.54 0.31 10.70
N LEU A 7 9.38 1.63 10.52
CA LEU A 7 8.31 2.16 9.68
C LEU A 7 8.50 1.75 8.22
N GLU A 8 9.75 1.79 7.75
CA GLU A 8 10.08 1.33 6.40
C GLU A 8 9.86 -0.18 6.24
N ALA A 9 10.22 -0.98 7.24
CA ALA A 9 9.97 -2.42 7.24
C ALA A 9 8.47 -2.74 7.23
N ILE A 10 7.66 -2.04 8.03
CA ILE A 10 6.20 -2.21 8.06
C ILE A 10 5.60 -1.87 6.70
N ILE A 11 5.97 -0.73 6.10
CA ILE A 11 5.45 -0.34 4.77
C ILE A 11 5.80 -1.41 3.73
N LYS A 12 7.04 -1.89 3.71
CA LYS A 12 7.49 -2.93 2.78
C LYS A 12 6.76 -4.25 2.99
N GLU A 13 6.59 -4.67 4.24
CA GLU A 13 5.93 -5.93 4.58
C GLU A 13 4.42 -5.87 4.32
N SER A 14 3.77 -4.74 4.61
CA SER A 14 2.36 -4.54 4.28
C SER A 14 2.10 -4.66 2.78
N LEU A 15 2.98 -4.15 1.93
CA LEU A 15 2.85 -4.27 0.47
C LEU A 15 3.18 -5.66 -0.04
N ARG A 16 4.14 -6.35 0.60
CA ARG A 16 4.45 -7.74 0.28
C ARG A 16 3.25 -8.67 0.55
N LEU A 17 2.50 -8.40 1.62
CA LEU A 17 1.30 -9.18 1.99
C LEU A 17 0.07 -8.74 1.21
N HIS A 18 -0.10 -7.44 1.00
CA HIS A 18 -1.28 -6.81 0.43
C HIS A 18 -0.87 -5.81 -0.67
N PRO A 19 -0.45 -6.30 -1.85
CA PRO A 19 0.04 -5.44 -2.93
C PRO A 19 -1.09 -4.56 -3.46
N VAL A 20 -0.85 -3.25 -3.54
CA VAL A 20 -1.87 -2.29 -4.03
C VAL A 20 -2.27 -2.62 -5.47
N LEU A 21 -1.31 -3.09 -6.27
CA LEU A 21 -1.48 -3.45 -7.68
C LEU A 21 -0.96 -4.89 -7.89
N PRO A 22 -1.82 -5.90 -7.71
CA PRO A 22 -1.40 -7.30 -7.79
C PRO A 22 -0.99 -7.67 -9.22
N LEU A 23 -1.57 -7.00 -10.22
CA LEU A 23 -1.25 -7.17 -11.63
C LEU A 23 -0.75 -5.84 -12.20
N SER A 24 0.31 -5.90 -13.02
CA SER A 24 0.72 -4.74 -13.80
C SER A 24 -0.33 -4.37 -14.84
N VAL A 25 -0.30 -3.12 -15.31
CA VAL A 25 -1.03 -2.73 -16.52
C VAL A 25 -0.63 -3.66 -17.67
N PRO A 26 -1.55 -4.08 -18.56
CA PRO A 26 -1.18 -4.86 -19.74
C PRO A 26 -0.16 -4.11 -20.60
N HIS A 27 0.97 -4.74 -20.85
CA HIS A 27 1.99 -4.26 -21.80
C HIS A 27 1.90 -5.09 -23.09
N GLU A 28 2.41 -4.57 -24.19
CA GLU A 28 2.48 -5.29 -25.46
C GLU A 28 3.94 -5.41 -25.92
N SER A 29 4.33 -6.60 -26.39
CA SER A 29 5.68 -6.80 -26.93
C SER A 29 5.85 -6.02 -28.23
N ILE A 30 6.83 -5.12 -28.25
CA ILE A 30 7.10 -4.24 -29.41
C ILE A 30 7.83 -5.01 -30.53
N GLN A 31 8.49 -6.13 -30.19
CA GLN A 31 9.24 -6.99 -31.10
C GLN A 31 9.28 -8.45 -30.60
N ASP A 32 9.73 -9.37 -31.45
CA ASP A 32 9.95 -10.75 -31.03
C ASP A 32 11.10 -10.81 -30.00
N CYS A 33 10.89 -11.47 -28.87
CA CYS A 33 11.88 -11.57 -27.79
C CYS A 33 11.82 -12.92 -27.07
N VAL A 34 12.88 -13.25 -26.30
CA VAL A 34 12.92 -14.49 -25.50
C VAL A 34 13.03 -14.12 -24.02
N VAL A 35 12.10 -14.62 -23.20
CA VAL A 35 12.06 -14.39 -21.75
C VAL A 35 11.94 -15.73 -21.04
N GLY A 36 12.85 -16.01 -20.08
CA GLY A 36 12.86 -17.29 -19.36
C GLY A 36 13.03 -18.52 -20.25
N GLY A 37 13.59 -18.37 -21.46
CA GLY A 37 13.69 -19.43 -22.46
C GLY A 37 12.45 -19.60 -23.35
N PHE A 38 11.38 -18.83 -23.15
CA PHE A 38 10.17 -18.84 -23.97
C PHE A 38 10.22 -17.74 -25.04
N ASN A 39 9.78 -18.05 -26.25
CA ASN A 39 9.75 -17.12 -27.38
C ASN A 39 8.41 -16.35 -27.39
N ILE A 40 8.47 -15.02 -27.35
CA ILE A 40 7.34 -14.09 -27.23
C ILE A 40 7.29 -13.25 -28.51
N PRO A 41 6.33 -13.49 -29.41
CA PRO A 41 6.18 -12.70 -30.63
C PRO A 41 5.74 -11.26 -30.37
N LYS A 42 6.06 -10.38 -31.32
CA LYS A 42 5.53 -9.02 -31.39
C LYS A 42 4.00 -9.02 -31.33
N GLY A 43 3.44 -8.06 -30.59
CA GLY A 43 1.99 -7.93 -30.39
C GLY A 43 1.43 -8.82 -29.26
N THR A 44 2.26 -9.62 -28.60
CA THR A 44 1.84 -10.41 -27.43
C THR A 44 1.55 -9.47 -26.26
N ARG A 45 0.37 -9.60 -25.65
CA ARG A 45 0.03 -8.90 -24.41
C ARG A 45 0.67 -9.62 -23.22
N LEU A 46 1.41 -8.86 -22.43
CA LEU A 46 2.13 -9.31 -21.26
C LEU A 46 1.54 -8.65 -20.02
N ILE A 47 1.29 -9.46 -19.00
CA ILE A 47 0.95 -9.00 -17.66
C ILE A 47 2.02 -9.60 -16.76
N ALA A 48 2.72 -8.75 -16.03
CA ALA A 48 3.68 -9.18 -15.03
C ALA A 48 3.01 -9.10 -13.65
N ASP A 49 3.33 -10.07 -12.81
CA ASP A 49 3.10 -9.94 -11.38
C ASP A 49 3.93 -8.74 -10.89
N GLU A 50 3.25 -7.79 -10.26
CA GLU A 50 3.72 -6.52 -9.69
C GLU A 50 4.93 -5.81 -10.36
N CYS A 51 4.64 -4.66 -11.00
CA CYS A 51 5.68 -3.78 -11.57
C CYS A 51 6.22 -2.84 -10.48
N ALA A 52 7.55 -2.73 -10.37
CA ALA A 52 8.31 -1.94 -9.39
C ALA A 52 7.99 -0.42 -9.24
N PRO A 53 7.29 0.31 -10.15
CA PRO A 53 7.00 1.74 -9.95
C PRO A 53 6.23 2.07 -8.67
N VAL A 54 5.48 1.11 -8.11
CA VAL A 54 4.74 1.31 -6.85
C VAL A 54 5.70 1.66 -5.72
N ILE A 55 6.90 1.08 -5.69
CA ILE A 55 7.91 1.33 -4.65
C ILE A 55 8.34 2.80 -4.60
N HIS A 56 8.35 3.50 -5.74
CA HIS A 56 8.72 4.91 -5.80
C HIS A 56 7.62 5.83 -5.26
N ALA A 57 6.34 5.48 -5.44
CA ALA A 57 5.20 6.19 -4.85
C ALA A 57 5.11 6.03 -3.32
N LEU A 58 5.80 5.04 -2.73
CA LEU A 58 5.83 4.81 -1.29
C LEU A 58 6.57 5.89 -0.49
N HIS A 59 7.28 6.81 -1.15
CA HIS A 59 7.95 7.88 -0.43
C HIS A 59 6.96 8.79 0.31
N GLU A 60 5.76 9.00 -0.27
CA GLU A 60 4.66 9.80 0.28
C GLU A 60 4.04 9.15 1.54
N MET A 61 3.83 7.82 1.53
CA MET A 61 3.21 7.11 2.66
C MET A 61 4.01 7.23 3.96
N ARG A 62 5.32 7.44 3.89
CA ARG A 62 6.18 7.48 5.08
C ARG A 62 5.75 8.58 6.04
N LEU A 63 5.48 9.78 5.53
CA LEU A 63 5.09 10.91 6.38
C LEU A 63 3.64 10.78 6.83
N THR A 64 2.73 10.38 5.94
CA THR A 64 1.32 10.19 6.28
C THR A 64 1.15 9.14 7.38
N LEU A 65 1.80 7.99 7.25
CA LEU A 65 1.72 6.91 8.23
C LEU A 65 2.41 7.29 9.55
N ALA A 66 3.59 7.93 9.48
CA ALA A 66 4.27 8.43 10.67
C ALA A 66 3.40 9.45 11.43
N SER A 67 2.78 10.39 10.70
CA SER A 67 1.91 11.41 11.29
C SER A 67 0.69 10.77 11.94
N LEU A 68 0.02 9.83 11.25
CA LEU A 68 -1.16 9.15 11.77
C LEU A 68 -0.88 8.40 13.07
N ILE A 69 0.20 7.60 13.12
CA ILE A 69 0.59 6.82 14.30
C ILE A 69 1.05 7.71 15.46
N GLN A 70 1.75 8.80 15.15
CA GLN A 70 2.24 9.71 16.18
C GLN A 70 1.11 10.56 16.78
N GLN A 71 0.16 10.99 15.95
CA GLN A 71 -0.87 11.95 16.34
C GLN A 71 -2.12 11.29 16.92
N PHE A 72 -2.45 10.06 16.52
CA PHE A 72 -3.71 9.43 16.90
C PHE A 72 -3.48 8.05 17.53
N GLU A 73 -4.31 7.74 18.52
CA GLU A 73 -4.55 6.40 18.99
C GLU A 73 -5.71 5.83 18.18
N LEU A 74 -5.48 4.68 17.54
CA LEU A 74 -6.46 4.02 16.69
C LEU A 74 -7.11 2.88 17.49
N GLN A 75 -8.43 2.88 17.55
CA GLN A 75 -9.22 1.84 18.22
C GLN A 75 -10.32 1.32 17.30
N THR A 76 -10.65 0.04 17.44
CA THR A 76 -11.81 -0.57 16.75
C THR A 76 -13.08 -0.37 17.57
N PRO A 77 -14.24 -0.08 16.96
CA PRO A 77 -15.49 0.17 17.71
C PRO A 77 -15.93 -0.97 18.63
N SER A 78 -15.71 -2.23 18.23
CA SER A 78 -16.17 -3.41 18.97
C SER A 78 -15.05 -4.18 19.68
N ASN A 79 -13.78 -3.78 19.53
CA ASN A 79 -12.61 -4.54 20.01
C ASN A 79 -12.55 -6.01 19.52
N GLU A 80 -13.34 -6.34 18.50
CA GLU A 80 -13.35 -7.64 17.84
C GLU A 80 -12.26 -7.71 16.75
N PRO A 81 -11.81 -8.93 16.38
CA PRO A 81 -10.91 -9.10 15.25
C PRO A 81 -11.48 -8.47 13.98
N VAL A 82 -10.71 -7.56 13.39
CA VAL A 82 -11.07 -6.91 12.12
C VAL A 82 -10.93 -7.93 11.00
N ASP A 83 -11.96 -8.04 10.15
CA ASP A 83 -11.85 -8.83 8.93
C ASP A 83 -10.80 -8.19 7.98
N MET A 84 -9.78 -8.99 7.66
CA MET A 84 -8.70 -8.58 6.76
C MET A 84 -8.90 -9.07 5.33
N SER A 85 -10.04 -9.69 5.01
CA SER A 85 -10.37 -10.17 3.67
C SER A 85 -10.31 -9.06 2.61
N GLU A 86 -9.93 -9.47 1.40
CA GLU A 86 -9.61 -8.59 0.29
C GLU A 86 -10.63 -8.74 -0.84
N SER A 87 -10.97 -7.62 -1.46
CA SER A 87 -11.64 -7.56 -2.74
C SER A 87 -10.59 -7.35 -3.83
N PHE A 88 -10.56 -8.25 -4.81
CA PHE A 88 -9.64 -8.19 -5.93
C PHE A 88 -10.23 -7.39 -7.10
N GLY A 89 -9.45 -6.42 -7.60
CA GLY A 89 -9.74 -5.63 -8.80
C GLY A 89 -8.44 -5.18 -9.46
N ILE A 90 -8.47 -4.05 -10.18
CA ILE A 90 -7.21 -3.42 -10.64
C ILE A 90 -6.34 -3.06 -9.43
N THR A 91 -6.97 -2.65 -8.31
CA THR A 91 -6.31 -2.52 -7.01
C THR A 91 -6.88 -3.51 -6.00
N VAL A 92 -6.08 -3.91 -5.01
CA VAL A 92 -6.55 -4.66 -3.85
C VAL A 92 -7.14 -3.70 -2.83
N SER A 93 -8.37 -3.95 -2.39
CA SER A 93 -9.02 -3.17 -1.34
C SER A 93 -9.64 -4.09 -0.28
N LYS A 94 -10.00 -3.52 0.87
CA LYS A 94 -10.76 -4.24 1.89
C LYS A 94 -12.11 -4.68 1.35
N GLN A 95 -12.48 -5.94 1.62
CA GLN A 95 -13.79 -6.45 1.22
C GLN A 95 -14.91 -5.79 2.02
N MET A 96 -14.69 -5.57 3.32
CA MET A 96 -15.61 -4.84 4.20
C MET A 96 -15.02 -3.48 4.62
N PRO A 97 -15.83 -2.41 4.71
CA PRO A 97 -15.34 -1.11 5.17
C PRO A 97 -14.67 -1.21 6.54
N LEU A 98 -13.47 -0.65 6.66
CA LEU A 98 -12.75 -0.57 7.92
C LEU A 98 -13.24 0.63 8.72
N GLU A 99 -13.84 0.37 9.88
CA GLU A 99 -14.23 1.41 10.83
C GLU A 99 -13.20 1.53 11.95
N VAL A 100 -12.72 2.76 12.18
CA VAL A 100 -11.74 3.08 13.22
C VAL A 100 -12.15 4.35 13.97
N LEU A 101 -11.96 4.33 15.28
CA LEU A 101 -12.07 5.49 16.14
C LEU A 101 -10.68 6.11 16.30
N LEU A 102 -10.58 7.42 16.09
CA LEU A 102 -9.32 8.18 16.19
C LEU A 102 -9.38 9.10 17.40
N ALA A 103 -8.51 8.87 18.38
CA ALA A 103 -8.34 9.76 19.53
C ALA A 103 -7.01 10.51 19.40
N PRO A 104 -6.98 11.87 19.47
CA PRO A 104 -5.73 12.62 19.48
C PRO A 104 -4.87 12.22 20.69
N ARG A 105 -3.58 11.93 20.46
CA ARG A 105 -2.63 11.59 21.54
C ARG A 105 -2.01 12.81 22.19
N LEU A 106 -1.93 13.91 21.45
CA LEU A 106 -1.37 15.16 21.92
C LEU A 106 -2.49 16.12 22.33
N THR A 107 -2.14 17.06 23.21
CA THR A 107 -3.05 18.14 23.58
C THR A 107 -3.33 19.04 22.36
N ARG A 108 -4.56 19.59 22.29
CA ARG A 108 -5.11 20.26 21.10
C ARG A 108 -4.30 21.47 20.62
N ASP A 109 -3.60 22.13 21.54
CA ASP A 109 -2.69 23.26 21.33
C ASP A 109 -1.50 22.91 20.42
N MET A 110 -1.04 21.64 20.43
CA MET A 110 0.05 21.16 19.59
C MET A 110 -0.33 20.98 18.11
N TYR A 111 -1.61 21.04 17.77
CA TYR A 111 -2.09 20.91 16.39
C TYR A 111 -2.33 22.27 15.71
N GLY A 112 -2.05 23.39 16.38
CA GLY A 112 -2.29 24.73 15.85
C GLY A 112 -3.79 25.04 15.63
N LEU A 113 -4.67 24.19 16.14
CA LEU A 113 -6.10 24.43 16.18
C LEU A 113 -6.35 25.36 17.37
N GLY A 114 -6.45 26.67 17.08
CA GLY A 114 -6.73 27.70 18.07
C GLY A 114 -8.04 27.45 18.85
N PRO A 115 -8.31 28.26 19.89
CA PRO A 115 -9.56 28.19 20.65
C PRO A 115 -10.80 28.44 19.79
#